data_AF-A0A656GJH2-F1
#
_entry.id   AF-A0A656GJH2-F1
#
_cell.length_a   1.000
_cell.length_b   1.000
_cell.length_c   1.000
_cell.angle_alpha   90.00
_cell.angle_beta   90.00
_cell.angle_gamma   90.00
#
_symmetry.space_group_name_H-M   'P 1'
#
loop_
_entity.id
_entity.type
_entity.pdbx_description
1 polymer ?
#
loop_
_entity_poly.entity_id
_entity_poly.type
_entity_poly.pdbx_seq_one_letter_code
_entity_poly.pdbx_strand_id
1 'polypeptide(L)'
;MSTAKILELMRPYWGDRSVIASYVGGQFIEGHSAPVEVRNAHDDSLLLSFPDADESLVDIADKAAKAASSLWPLRGDLLAQWVFSVQQPWRLAEAHTVEG
;
A
#
# COMPACT_ATOMS: atom_id res chain seq x y z
N MET A 1 18.76 -4.41 3.95
CA MET A 1 18.01 -4.76 2.72
C MET A 1 18.21 -3.61 1.74
N SER A 2 18.51 -3.84 0.45
CA SER A 2 18.67 -2.74 -0.51
C SER A 2 17.32 -2.26 -1.06
N THR A 3 17.25 -0.99 -1.43
CA THR A 3 16.09 -0.35 -2.11
C THR A 3 15.60 -1.17 -3.31
N ALA A 4 16.53 -1.68 -4.12
CA ALA A 4 16.22 -2.51 -5.28
C ALA A 4 15.43 -3.78 -4.94
N LYS A 5 15.74 -4.42 -3.80
CA LYS A 5 15.05 -5.63 -3.34
C LYS A 5 13.62 -5.35 -2.88
N ILE A 6 13.36 -4.17 -2.33
CA ILE A 6 12.01 -3.75 -1.93
C ILE A 6 11.15 -3.48 -3.17
N LEU A 7 11.68 -2.77 -4.16
CA LEU A 7 10.95 -2.50 -5.42
C LEU A 7 10.63 -3.79 -6.18
N GLU A 8 11.56 -4.74 -6.21
CA GLU A 8 11.34 -6.06 -6.81
C GLU A 8 10.19 -6.82 -6.13
N LEU A 9 10.15 -6.84 -4.79
CA LEU A 9 9.09 -7.47 -4.01
C LEU A 9 7.73 -6.81 -4.22
N MET A 10 7.72 -5.50 -4.49
CA MET A 10 6.50 -4.72 -4.66
C MET A 10 5.93 -4.77 -6.09
N ARG A 11 6.76 -5.08 -7.09
CA ARG A 11 6.38 -5.12 -8.51
C ARG A 11 5.09 -5.92 -8.80
N PRO A 12 4.84 -7.10 -8.19
CA PRO A 12 3.60 -7.85 -8.44
C PRO A 12 2.32 -7.12 -8.00
N TYR A 13 2.41 -6.18 -7.07
CA TYR A 13 1.26 -5.54 -6.44
C TYR A 13 0.93 -4.17 -7.04
N TRP A 14 1.94 -3.43 -7.50
CA TRP A 14 1.76 -2.07 -8.01
C TRP A 14 2.43 -1.80 -9.37
N GLY A 15 2.93 -2.85 -10.06
CA GLY A 15 3.57 -2.77 -11.37
C GLY A 15 4.99 -2.23 -11.36
N ASP A 16 5.45 -1.66 -12.47
CA ASP A 16 6.82 -1.16 -12.68
C ASP A 16 7.10 0.20 -12.00
N ARG A 17 6.31 0.55 -10.98
CA ARG A 17 6.48 1.80 -10.24
C ARG A 17 7.76 1.76 -9.43
N SER A 18 8.52 2.85 -9.54
CA SER A 18 9.77 3.07 -8.80
C SER A 18 9.60 3.94 -7.56
N VAL A 19 8.42 4.54 -7.37
CA VAL A 19 8.11 5.49 -6.29
C VAL A 19 6.90 4.98 -5.50
N ILE A 20 6.94 5.13 -4.17
CA ILE A 20 5.80 4.87 -3.30
C ILE A 20 4.74 5.95 -3.53
N ALA A 21 3.51 5.52 -3.81
CA ALA A 21 2.37 6.37 -4.10
C ALA A 21 1.20 6.04 -3.17
N SER A 22 0.31 7.01 -2.97
CA SER A 22 -0.95 6.80 -2.25
C SER A 22 -1.94 6.00 -3.11
N TYR A 23 -2.71 5.10 -2.50
CA TYR A 23 -3.74 4.33 -3.20
C TYR A 23 -5.13 4.92 -2.92
N VAL A 24 -5.67 5.66 -3.89
CA VAL A 24 -6.90 6.44 -3.75
C VAL A 24 -7.86 6.09 -4.89
N GLY A 25 -9.09 5.69 -4.55
CA GLY A 25 -10.13 5.41 -5.55
C GLY A 25 -9.77 4.29 -6.54
N GLY A 26 -8.89 3.36 -6.17
CA GLY A 26 -8.41 2.29 -7.04
C GLY A 26 -7.17 2.62 -7.87
N GLN A 27 -6.59 3.82 -7.69
CA GLN A 27 -5.42 4.29 -8.44
C GLN A 27 -4.26 4.63 -7.51
N PHE A 28 -3.04 4.46 -8.01
CA PHE A 28 -1.83 4.95 -7.34
C PHE A 28 -1.55 6.39 -7.78
N ILE A 29 -1.46 7.31 -6.82
CA ILE A 29 -1.25 8.75 -7.01
C ILE A 29 -0.02 9.17 -6.21
N GLU A 30 0.99 9.71 -6.90
CA GLU A 30 2.19 10.25 -6.25
C GLU A 30 1.87 11.59 -5.59
N GLY A 31 2.53 11.87 -4.46
CA GLY A 31 2.46 13.17 -3.81
C GLY A 31 3.41 14.18 -4.45
N HIS A 32 3.25 15.45 -4.09
CA HIS A 32 4.08 16.56 -4.60
C HIS A 32 4.79 17.33 -3.49
N SER A 33 4.62 16.91 -2.22
CA SER A 33 5.25 17.54 -1.06
C SER A 33 6.71 17.13 -0.89
N ALA A 34 7.36 17.72 0.13
CA ALA A 34 8.70 17.33 0.54
C ALA A 34 8.79 15.81 0.77
N PRO A 35 9.91 15.17 0.40
CA PRO A 35 10.02 13.72 0.49
C PRO A 35 10.07 13.24 1.94
N VAL A 36 9.43 12.10 2.19
CA VAL A 36 9.58 11.32 3.42
C VAL A 36 10.69 10.29 3.21
N GLU A 37 11.54 10.13 4.22
CA GLU A 37 12.61 9.15 4.24
C GLU A 37 12.25 7.97 5.13
N VAL A 38 12.45 6.75 4.62
CA VAL A 38 12.44 5.53 5.40
C VAL A 38 13.88 5.13 5.64
N ARG A 39 14.26 5.04 6.92
CA ARG A 39 15.63 4.74 7.35
C ARG A 39 15.66 3.42 8.10
N ASN A 40 16.77 2.71 8.00
CA ASN A 40 17.00 1.46 8.69
C ASN A 40 17.10 1.73 10.20
N ALA A 41 16.24 1.11 11.00
CA ALA A 41 16.20 1.33 12.44
C ALA A 41 17.49 0.91 13.17
N HIS A 42 18.30 0.02 12.59
CA HIS A 42 19.50 -0.51 13.22
C HIS A 42 20.73 0.39 13.06
N ASP A 43 20.86 1.09 11.94
CA ASP A 43 22.06 1.85 11.58
C ASP A 43 21.78 3.23 10.98
N ASP A 44 20.51 3.64 10.94
CA ASP A 44 20.03 4.92 10.43
C ASP A 44 20.34 5.16 8.94
N SER A 45 20.75 4.12 8.19
CA SER A 45 20.98 4.24 6.74
C SER A 45 19.68 4.47 5.98
N LEU A 46 19.72 5.31 4.95
CA LEU A 46 18.55 5.59 4.09
C LEU A 46 18.18 4.34 3.29
N LEU A 47 16.91 3.92 3.37
CA LEU A 47 16.36 2.79 2.61
C LEU A 47 15.53 3.24 1.42
N LEU A 48 14.64 4.21 1.63
CA LEU A 48 13.73 4.74 0.62
C LEU A 48 13.50 6.23 0.85
N SER A 49 13.23 6.96 -0.24
CA SER A 49 12.77 8.33 -0.20
C SER A 49 11.67 8.49 -1.25
N PHE A 50 10.54 9.08 -0.87
CA PHE A 50 9.40 9.28 -1.76
C PHE A 50 8.64 10.55 -1.41
N PRO A 51 7.99 11.22 -2.37
CA PRO A 51 7.22 12.43 -2.11
C PRO A 51 6.12 12.17 -1.08
N ASP A 52 5.98 13.05 -0.08
CA ASP A 52 4.87 12.98 0.86
C ASP A 52 3.56 13.31 0.15
N ALA A 53 2.45 12.78 0.68
CA ALA A 53 1.13 13.21 0.26
C ALA A 53 0.93 14.69 0.60
N ASP A 54 0.22 15.41 -0.27
CA ASP A 54 -0.05 16.83 -0.12
C ASP A 54 -1.56 17.14 -0.15
N GLU A 55 -1.93 18.39 0.10
CA GLU A 55 -3.33 18.83 0.16
C GLU A 55 -4.12 18.49 -1.11
N SER A 56 -3.46 18.38 -2.28
CA SER A 56 -4.11 17.97 -3.52
C SER A 56 -4.70 16.56 -3.47
N LEU A 57 -4.18 15.66 -2.61
CA LEU A 57 -4.74 14.31 -2.43
C LEU A 57 -5.94 14.28 -1.50
N VAL A 58 -6.10 15.26 -0.60
CA VAL A 58 -7.18 15.26 0.41
C VAL A 58 -8.55 15.30 -0.27
N ASP A 59 -8.74 16.22 -1.20
CA ASP A 59 -10.00 16.37 -1.94
C ASP A 59 -10.29 15.16 -2.84
N ILE A 60 -9.24 14.55 -3.41
CA ILE A 60 -9.36 13.35 -4.24
C ILE A 60 -9.80 12.17 -3.38
N ALA A 61 -9.18 12.00 -2.20
CA ALA A 61 -9.50 10.94 -1.25
C ALA A 61 -10.91 11.08 -0.69
N ASP A 62 -11.32 12.30 -0.31
CA ASP A 62 -12.67 12.58 0.19
C ASP A 62 -13.73 12.23 -0.86
N LYS A 63 -13.55 12.68 -2.12
CA LYS A 63 -14.47 12.36 -3.21
C LYS A 63 -14.53 10.86 -3.48
N ALA A 64 -13.38 10.19 -3.52
CA ALA A 64 -13.31 8.75 -3.74
C ALA A 64 -14.01 7.97 -2.62
N ALA A 65 -13.80 8.35 -1.36
CA ALA A 65 -14.44 7.72 -0.20
C ALA A 65 -15.96 7.93 -0.22
N LYS A 66 -16.44 9.14 -0.51
CA LYS A 66 -17.87 9.44 -0.65
C LYS A 66 -18.53 8.66 -1.77
N ALA A 67 -17.86 8.55 -2.92
CA ALA A 67 -18.34 7.76 -4.05
C ALA A 67 -18.41 6.26 -3.70
N ALA A 68 -17.39 5.74 -3.01
CA ALA A 68 -17.36 4.34 -2.58
C ALA A 68 -18.41 4.04 -1.49
N SER A 69 -18.75 5.01 -0.63
CA SER A 69 -19.69 4.81 0.49
C SER A 69 -21.07 4.32 0.05
N SER A 70 -21.54 4.68 -1.14
CA SER A 70 -22.82 4.22 -1.67
C SER A 70 -22.74 2.83 -2.33
N LEU A 71 -21.54 2.44 -2.75
CA LEU A 71 -21.24 1.18 -3.43
C LEU A 71 -20.73 0.10 -2.47
N TRP A 72 -20.22 0.49 -1.29
CA TRP A 72 -19.72 -0.42 -0.28
C TRP A 72 -20.92 -1.15 0.36
N PRO A 73 -21.22 -2.40 -0.02
CA PRO A 73 -22.43 -3.05 0.42
C PRO A 73 -22.18 -3.49 1.86
N LEU A 74 -22.85 -2.82 2.81
CA LEU A 74 -22.95 -3.22 4.21
C LEU A 74 -23.79 -4.50 4.35
N ARG A 75 -23.30 -5.63 3.81
CA ARG A 75 -23.64 -6.92 4.41
C ARG A 75 -22.40 -7.48 5.07
N GLY A 76 -22.51 -7.74 6.37
CA GLY A 76 -21.41 -8.21 7.20
C GLY A 76 -20.79 -9.53 6.72
N ASP A 77 -21.56 -10.38 6.03
CA ASP A 77 -21.10 -11.62 5.41
C ASP A 77 -20.12 -11.37 4.24
N LEU A 78 -20.44 -10.44 3.34
CA LEU A 78 -19.55 -10.06 2.23
C LEU A 78 -18.29 -9.36 2.71
N LEU A 79 -18.41 -8.50 3.72
CA LEU A 79 -17.23 -7.88 4.36
C LEU A 79 -16.34 -8.94 5.02
N ALA A 80 -16.91 -9.88 5.77
CA ALA A 80 -16.16 -10.95 6.42
C ALA A 80 -15.48 -11.87 5.38
N GLN A 81 -16.17 -12.21 4.29
CA GLN A 81 -15.61 -13.01 3.20
C GLN A 81 -14.44 -12.28 2.51
N TRP A 82 -14.58 -10.98 2.24
CA TRP A 82 -13.52 -10.17 1.68
C TRP A 82 -12.32 -10.09 2.63
N VAL A 83 -12.53 -9.78 3.91
CA VAL A 83 -11.46 -9.77 4.93
C VAL A 83 -10.74 -11.12 4.99
N PHE A 84 -11.49 -12.23 5.01
CA PHE A 84 -10.91 -13.56 5.04
C PHE A 84 -10.09 -13.86 3.79
N SER A 85 -10.57 -13.44 2.61
CA SER A 85 -9.87 -13.61 1.34
C SER A 85 -8.58 -12.81 1.27
N VAL A 86 -8.55 -11.58 1.79
CA VAL A 86 -7.34 -10.75 1.83
C VAL A 86 -6.31 -11.28 2.84
N GLN A 87 -6.74 -12.04 3.87
CA GLN A 87 -5.83 -12.67 4.84
C GLN A 87 -5.17 -13.96 4.34
N GLN A 88 -5.78 -14.71 3.41
CA GLN A 88 -5.25 -16.01 2.98
C GLN A 88 -3.81 -15.95 2.41
N PRO A 89 -3.44 -14.96 1.57
CA PRO A 89 -2.09 -14.88 1.02
C PRO A 89 -1.01 -14.76 2.11
N TRP A 90 -1.30 -14.00 3.17
CA TRP A 90 -0.39 -13.83 4.31
C TRP A 90 -0.23 -15.12 5.11
N ARG A 91 -1.34 -15.83 5.38
CA ARG A 91 -1.33 -17.12 6.10
C ARG A 91 -0.58 -18.22 5.34
N LEU A 92 -0.69 -18.25 4.02
CA LEU A 92 0.04 -19.20 3.18
C LEU A 92 1.55 -18.88 3.16
N ALA A 93 1.92 -17.59 3.12
CA ALA A 93 3.32 -17.19 3.18
C ALA A 93 3.99 -17.58 4.51
N GLU A 94 3.29 -17.44 5.64
CA GLU A 94 3.77 -17.87 6.96
C GLU A 94 3.98 -19.40 7.03
N ALA A 95 3.04 -20.19 6.50
CA ALA A 95 3.14 -21.65 6.51
C ALA A 95 4.37 -22.17 5.76
N HIS A 96 4.74 -21.54 4.64
CA HIS A 96 5.93 -21.91 3.87
C HIS A 96 7.26 -21.49 4.51
N THR A 97 7.25 -20.58 5.50
CA THR A 97 8.47 -20.20 6.24
C THR A 97 8.81 -21.11 7.43
N VAL A 98 7.89 -21.98 7.83
CA VAL A 98 8.09 -22.91 8.98
C VAL A 98 8.64 -24.27 8.53
N GLU A 99 8.58 -24.60 7.24
CA GLU A 99 9.09 -25.87 6.68
C GLU A 99 10.46 -25.75 5.98
N GLY A 100 11.18 -24.63 6.16
CA GLY A 100 12.47 -24.33 5.51
C GLY A 100 13.66 -24.30 6.45
#